data_AF-A0A821VPT4-F1
#
_entry.id   AF-A0A821VPT4-F1
#
_cell.length_a   1.000
_cell.length_b   1.000
_cell.length_c   1.000
_cell.angle_alpha   90.00
_cell.angle_beta   90.00
_cell.angle_gamma   90.00
#
_symmetry.space_group_name_H-M   'P 1'
#
loop_
_entity.id
_entity.type
_entity.pdbx_description
1 polymer ?
#
loop_
_entity_poly.entity_id
_entity_poly.type
_entity_poly.pdbx_seq_one_letter_code
_entity_poly.pdbx_strand_id
1 'polypeptide(L)'
;PSGIATNRALTDNIFVLIACIINRIPVILCGKPGCSKTSSVQIVISNLKGKKSKTGYFQTLPELVPVSYQGSQNCTSDSIVKVFERADKYLKAKTETELLPVIVFDEIGLAELSPHNPLKVLHSELEVETCRHGFVGLSNWRLDASKMNRALYLACPDPDVTDLQLTAKTIL
;
A
#
# COMPACT_ATOMS: atom_id res chain seq x y z
N PRO A 1 11.78 5.42 -12.70
CA PRO A 1 13.09 4.73 -12.62
C PRO A 1 13.44 4.17 -13.99
N SER A 2 14.72 4.00 -14.34
CA SER A 2 15.10 3.29 -15.57
C SER A 2 14.59 1.85 -15.52
N GLY A 3 14.04 1.33 -16.62
CA GLY A 3 13.48 -0.03 -16.70
C GLY A 3 12.05 -0.20 -16.15
N ILE A 4 11.35 0.88 -15.80
CA ILE A 4 9.93 0.82 -15.41
C ILE A 4 9.07 1.39 -16.53
N ALA A 5 8.21 0.54 -17.07
CA ALA A 5 7.21 0.90 -18.05
C ALA A 5 6.17 1.84 -17.43
N THR A 6 6.05 3.07 -17.93
CA THR A 6 4.98 3.99 -17.56
C THR A 6 3.69 3.62 -18.29
N ASN A 7 3.15 2.45 -17.95
CA ASN A 7 1.85 2.02 -18.45
C ASN A 7 0.71 2.69 -17.67
N ARG A 8 -0.51 2.59 -18.21
CA ARG A 8 -1.67 3.26 -17.62
C ARG A 8 -1.99 2.71 -16.22
N ALA A 9 -1.96 1.39 -16.08
CA ALA A 9 -2.20 0.71 -14.80
C ALA A 9 -1.25 1.19 -13.69
N LEU A 10 0.04 1.36 -13.99
CA LEU A 10 1.02 1.88 -13.05
C LEU A 10 0.70 3.32 -12.64
N THR A 11 0.31 4.14 -13.59
CA THR A 11 -0.01 5.57 -13.35
C THR A 11 -1.26 5.72 -12.50
N ASP A 12 -2.31 4.98 -12.81
CA ASP A 12 -3.58 4.96 -12.05
C ASP A 12 -3.33 4.46 -10.62
N ASN A 13 -2.56 3.38 -10.46
CA ASN A 13 -2.18 2.86 -9.15
C ASN A 13 -1.39 3.89 -8.34
N ILE A 14 -0.39 4.54 -8.93
CA ILE A 14 0.41 5.57 -8.24
C ILE A 14 -0.47 6.74 -7.79
N PHE A 15 -1.35 7.23 -8.67
CA PHE A 15 -2.24 8.34 -8.35
C PHE A 15 -3.16 8.00 -7.17
N VAL A 16 -3.84 6.86 -7.22
CA VAL A 16 -4.72 6.39 -6.14
C VAL A 16 -3.94 6.17 -4.85
N LEU A 17 -2.75 5.53 -4.93
CA LEU A 17 -1.90 5.29 -3.76
C LEU A 17 -1.47 6.59 -3.08
N ILE A 18 -1.02 7.60 -3.83
CA ILE A 18 -0.64 8.89 -3.26
C ILE A 18 -1.84 9.54 -2.58
N ALA A 19 -2.99 9.61 -3.25
CA ALA A 19 -4.20 10.21 -2.69
C ALA A 19 -4.66 9.49 -1.42
N CYS A 20 -4.73 8.16 -1.43
CA CYS A 20 -5.16 7.36 -0.29
C CYS A 20 -4.19 7.45 0.89
N ILE A 21 -2.89 7.27 0.65
CA ILE A 21 -1.89 7.27 1.72
C ILE A 21 -1.85 8.63 2.42
N ILE A 22 -1.79 9.73 1.67
CA ILE A 22 -1.71 11.08 2.25
C ILE A 22 -2.96 11.43 3.06
N ASN A 23 -4.14 11.01 2.59
CA ASN A 23 -5.40 11.22 3.29
C ASN A 23 -5.73 10.14 4.33
N ARG A 24 -4.81 9.19 4.58
CA ARG A 24 -5.00 8.05 5.51
C ARG A 24 -6.27 7.23 5.22
N ILE A 25 -6.64 7.15 3.94
CA ILE A 25 -7.70 6.27 3.47
C ILE A 25 -7.08 4.90 3.22
N PRO A 26 -7.51 3.84 3.92
CA PRO A 26 -7.01 2.49 3.66
C PRO A 26 -7.29 2.09 2.21
N VAL A 27 -6.33 1.48 1.54
CA VAL A 27 -6.48 1.03 0.15
C VAL A 27 -6.06 -0.42 -0.02
N ILE A 28 -6.82 -1.18 -0.81
CA ILE A 28 -6.52 -2.58 -1.14
C ILE A 28 -6.37 -2.69 -2.64
N LEU A 29 -5.17 -3.06 -3.10
CA LEU A 29 -4.86 -3.33 -4.50
C LEU A 29 -5.01 -4.83 -4.74
N CYS A 30 -5.91 -5.18 -5.65
CA CYS A 30 -6.24 -6.57 -5.98
C CYS A 30 -6.08 -6.83 -7.47
N GLY A 31 -5.26 -7.80 -7.84
CA GLY A 31 -5.06 -8.20 -9.24
C GLY A 31 -4.07 -9.34 -9.34
N LYS A 32 -3.90 -9.94 -10.52
CA LYS A 32 -2.97 -11.07 -10.69
C LYS A 32 -1.52 -10.68 -10.37
N PRO A 33 -0.63 -11.67 -10.13
CA PRO A 33 0.81 -11.43 -10.12
C PRO A 33 1.23 -10.73 -11.42
N GLY A 34 2.14 -9.75 -11.32
CA GLY A 34 2.59 -8.97 -12.48
C GLY A 34 1.76 -7.72 -12.80
N CYS A 35 0.63 -7.46 -12.14
CA CYS A 35 -0.20 -6.25 -12.35
C CYS A 35 0.36 -4.97 -11.68
N SER A 36 1.70 -4.83 -11.58
CA SER A 36 2.38 -3.63 -11.07
C SER A 36 2.04 -3.17 -9.63
N LYS A 37 1.35 -3.98 -8.83
CA LYS A 37 0.88 -3.62 -7.47
C LYS A 37 2.03 -3.19 -6.54
N THR A 38 2.96 -4.12 -6.27
CA THR A 38 4.11 -3.90 -5.39
C THR A 38 5.03 -2.81 -5.93
N SER A 39 5.28 -2.79 -7.24
CA SER A 39 6.10 -1.75 -7.87
C SER A 39 5.52 -0.35 -7.70
N SER A 40 4.19 -0.20 -7.83
CA SER A 40 3.52 1.10 -7.61
C SER A 40 3.75 1.60 -6.19
N VAL A 41 3.60 0.74 -5.19
CA VAL A 41 3.83 1.06 -3.78
C VAL A 41 5.28 1.50 -3.55
N GLN A 42 6.25 0.75 -4.09
CA GLN A 42 7.68 1.09 -3.96
C GLN A 42 8.03 2.42 -4.62
N ILE A 43 7.42 2.74 -5.78
CA ILE A 43 7.62 4.03 -6.45
C ILE A 43 7.09 5.17 -5.56
N VAL A 44 5.90 5.03 -4.98
CA VAL A 44 5.33 6.06 -4.10
C VAL A 44 6.22 6.29 -2.88
N ILE A 45 6.59 5.22 -2.16
CA ILE A 45 7.45 5.32 -0.96
C ILE A 45 8.83 5.92 -1.30
N SER A 46 9.42 5.54 -2.42
CA SER A 46 10.76 6.03 -2.80
C SER A 46 10.79 7.48 -3.27
N ASN A 47 9.64 8.07 -3.64
CA ASN A 47 9.55 9.45 -4.10
C ASN A 47 9.07 10.42 -3.01
N LEU A 48 8.28 9.96 -2.03
CA LEU A 48 7.77 10.80 -0.93
C LEU A 48 8.70 10.69 0.29
N LYS A 49 9.76 11.50 0.28
CA LYS A 49 10.81 11.56 1.30
C LYS A 49 10.78 12.88 2.09
N GLY A 50 9.60 13.50 2.21
CA GLY A 50 9.47 14.81 2.82
C GLY A 50 10.37 15.86 2.16
N LYS A 51 11.02 16.70 2.97
CA LYS A 51 11.98 17.72 2.50
C LYS A 51 13.11 17.18 1.61
N LYS A 52 13.44 15.89 1.69
CA LYS A 52 14.48 15.23 0.88
C LYS A 52 13.97 14.75 -0.49
N SER A 53 12.68 14.97 -0.79
CA SER A 53 12.09 14.61 -2.08
C SER A 53 12.71 15.42 -3.22
N LYS A 54 12.72 14.85 -4.44
CA LYS A 54 13.36 15.49 -5.60
C LYS A 54 12.60 16.69 -6.15
N THR A 55 11.28 16.70 -6.01
CA THR A 55 10.39 17.71 -6.60
C THR A 55 9.79 18.61 -5.53
N GLY A 56 9.59 19.89 -5.83
CA GLY A 56 9.02 20.85 -4.86
C GLY A 56 7.67 20.44 -4.28
N TYR A 57 6.77 19.87 -5.10
CA TYR A 57 5.48 19.37 -4.61
C TYR A 57 5.64 18.26 -3.56
N PHE A 58 6.42 17.21 -3.82
CA PHE A 58 6.66 16.15 -2.83
C PHE A 58 7.45 16.60 -1.60
N GLN A 59 8.15 17.73 -1.66
CA GLN A 59 8.78 18.32 -0.48
C GLN A 59 7.76 18.92 0.51
N THR A 60 6.53 19.23 0.06
CA THR A 60 5.45 19.69 0.94
C THR A 60 4.67 18.55 1.59
N LEU A 61 4.91 17.31 1.17
CA LEU A 61 4.25 16.11 1.71
C LEU A 61 5.09 15.48 2.83
N PRO A 62 4.52 14.60 3.67
CA PRO A 62 5.27 13.85 4.67
C PRO A 62 6.29 12.87 4.05
N GLU A 63 7.29 12.50 4.84
CA GLU A 63 8.18 11.37 4.53
C GLU A 63 7.46 10.06 4.84
N LEU A 64 7.31 9.20 3.83
CA LEU A 64 6.68 7.89 4.01
C LEU A 64 7.68 6.90 4.62
N VAL A 65 7.25 6.23 5.69
CA VAL A 65 8.06 5.20 6.36
C VAL A 65 7.37 3.84 6.21
N PRO A 66 7.88 2.93 5.35
CA PRO A 66 7.22 1.66 5.13
C PRO A 66 7.34 0.73 6.33
N VAL A 67 6.22 0.11 6.71
CA VAL A 67 6.10 -0.87 7.77
C VAL A 67 5.52 -2.14 7.16
N SER A 68 6.37 -2.94 6.52
CA SER A 68 5.93 -4.12 5.76
C SER A 68 5.50 -5.28 6.66
N TYR A 69 4.49 -6.00 6.22
CA TYR A 69 4.00 -7.25 6.81
C TYR A 69 3.55 -8.22 5.72
N GLN A 70 3.96 -9.48 5.82
CA GLN A 70 3.62 -10.53 4.85
C GLN A 70 2.47 -11.39 5.40
N GLY A 71 1.38 -11.48 4.65
CA GLY A 71 0.25 -12.35 4.93
C GLY A 71 0.58 -13.83 4.72
N SER A 72 -0.05 -14.69 5.51
CA SER A 72 0.05 -16.14 5.43
C SER A 72 -1.14 -16.79 6.14
N GLN A 73 -1.37 -18.08 5.89
CA GLN A 73 -2.44 -18.85 6.54
C GLN A 73 -2.22 -19.04 8.06
N ASN A 74 -1.03 -18.77 8.56
CA ASN A 74 -0.70 -18.86 9.99
C ASN A 74 -0.73 -17.48 10.68
N CYS A 75 -1.14 -16.42 9.98
CA CYS A 75 -1.24 -15.09 10.58
C CYS A 75 -2.21 -15.09 11.75
N THR A 76 -1.83 -14.35 12.81
CA THR A 76 -2.65 -14.13 14.00
C THR A 76 -2.98 -12.64 14.15
N SER A 77 -3.99 -12.34 14.94
CA SER A 77 -4.34 -10.96 15.31
C SER A 77 -3.17 -10.24 15.99
N ASP A 78 -2.48 -10.93 16.90
CA ASP A 78 -1.36 -10.36 17.67
C ASP A 78 -0.19 -9.95 16.78
N SER A 79 0.12 -10.73 15.74
CA SER A 79 1.19 -10.37 14.82
C SER A 79 0.85 -9.13 14.01
N ILE A 80 -0.42 -8.91 13.65
CA ILE A 80 -0.89 -7.69 12.99
C ILE A 80 -0.84 -6.50 13.98
N VAL A 81 -1.33 -6.66 15.21
CA VAL A 81 -1.30 -5.58 16.22
C VAL A 81 0.13 -5.08 16.45
N LYS A 82 1.11 -5.98 16.57
CA LYS A 82 2.53 -5.62 16.69
C LYS A 82 3.05 -4.78 15.52
N VAL A 83 2.50 -4.95 14.31
CA VAL A 83 2.84 -4.13 13.14
C VAL A 83 2.33 -2.70 13.31
N PHE A 84 1.08 -2.53 13.77
CA PHE A 84 0.51 -1.22 14.08
C PHE A 84 1.25 -0.53 15.23
N GLU A 85 1.60 -1.27 16.30
CA GLU A 85 2.43 -0.75 17.39
C GLU A 85 3.81 -0.28 16.90
N ARG A 86 4.42 -1.01 15.95
CA ARG A 86 5.67 -0.59 15.32
C ARG A 86 5.47 0.68 14.48
N ALA A 87 4.36 0.79 13.75
CA ALA A 87 4.01 2.00 13.00
C ALA A 87 3.82 3.21 13.93
N ASP A 88 3.17 3.03 15.08
CA ASP A 88 2.96 4.07 16.09
C ASP A 88 4.26 4.69 16.64
N LYS A 89 5.36 3.91 16.67
CA LYS A 89 6.66 4.44 17.09
C LYS A 89 7.18 5.54 16.16
N TYR A 90 6.88 5.46 14.86
CA TYR A 90 7.29 6.47 13.89
C TYR A 90 6.47 7.75 14.02
N LEU A 91 5.17 7.67 14.32
CA LEU A 91 4.33 8.85 14.58
C LEU A 91 4.83 9.66 15.79
N LYS A 92 5.43 8.99 16.78
CA LYS A 92 5.95 9.62 18.00
C LYS A 92 7.37 10.16 17.84
N ALA A 93 8.05 9.85 16.74
CA ALA A 93 9.43 10.27 16.54
C ALA A 93 9.51 11.78 16.23
N LYS A 94 10.27 12.52 17.04
CA LYS A 94 10.55 13.94 16.76
C LYS A 94 11.60 14.03 15.65
N THR A 95 11.20 14.50 14.48
CA THR A 95 12.09 14.73 13.34
C THR A 95 11.80 16.07 12.67
N GLU A 96 12.68 16.53 11.78
CA GLU A 96 12.54 17.82 11.08
C GLU A 96 11.44 17.81 9.99
N THR A 97 10.91 16.64 9.67
CA THR A 97 9.89 16.38 8.66
C THR A 97 8.75 15.57 9.28
N GLU A 98 7.51 15.81 8.87
CA GLU A 98 6.42 14.94 9.30
C GLU A 98 6.64 13.53 8.73
N LEU A 99 6.69 12.53 9.62
CA LEU A 99 6.75 11.12 9.22
C LEU A 99 5.35 10.54 9.14
N LEU A 100 5.03 9.92 8.02
CA LEU A 100 3.82 9.14 7.85
C LEU A 100 4.18 7.66 7.68
N PRO A 101 4.06 6.83 8.72
CA PRO A 101 4.23 5.40 8.56
C PRO A 101 3.13 4.82 7.67
N VAL A 102 3.53 3.96 6.75
CA VAL A 102 2.64 3.28 5.81
C VAL A 102 2.79 1.78 6.03
N ILE A 103 1.73 1.15 6.51
CA ILE A 103 1.66 -0.30 6.64
C ILE A 103 1.42 -0.89 5.26
N VAL A 104 2.37 -1.70 4.80
CA VAL A 104 2.28 -2.42 3.52
C VAL A 104 2.02 -3.89 3.85
N PHE A 105 0.76 -4.29 3.75
CA PHE A 105 0.31 -5.66 4.03
C PHE A 105 0.29 -6.44 2.73
N ASP A 106 1.39 -7.13 2.45
CA ASP A 106 1.53 -7.95 1.26
C ASP A 106 0.84 -9.31 1.42
N GLU A 107 0.31 -9.87 0.34
CA GLU A 107 -0.49 -11.11 0.35
C GLU A 107 -1.60 -11.15 1.43
N ILE A 108 -2.32 -10.04 1.63
CA ILE A 108 -3.38 -9.95 2.65
C ILE A 108 -4.48 -11.00 2.46
N GLY A 109 -4.74 -11.43 1.22
CA GLY A 109 -5.66 -12.52 0.91
C GLY A 109 -5.27 -13.86 1.53
N LEU A 110 -3.97 -14.14 1.74
CA LEU A 110 -3.55 -15.36 2.44
C LEU A 110 -3.88 -15.31 3.93
N ALA A 111 -3.87 -14.12 4.54
CA ALA A 111 -4.21 -13.95 5.94
C ALA A 111 -5.73 -14.10 6.19
N GLU A 112 -6.57 -13.84 5.18
CA GLU A 112 -8.01 -14.10 5.25
C GLU A 112 -8.31 -15.60 5.38
N LEU A 113 -7.48 -16.45 4.77
CA LEU A 113 -7.61 -17.92 4.83
C LEU A 113 -7.16 -18.52 6.18
N SER A 114 -6.61 -17.70 7.09
CA SER A 114 -6.17 -18.17 8.40
C SER A 114 -7.35 -18.58 9.28
N PRO A 115 -7.29 -19.74 9.98
CA PRO A 115 -8.33 -20.15 10.91
C PRO A 115 -8.47 -19.23 12.12
N HIS A 116 -7.49 -18.35 12.35
CA HIS A 116 -7.47 -17.40 13.46
C HIS A 116 -8.25 -16.11 13.20
N ASN A 117 -8.83 -15.94 11.99
CA ASN A 117 -9.52 -14.72 11.56
C ASN A 117 -8.75 -13.42 11.90
N PRO A 118 -7.47 -13.33 11.49
CA PRO A 118 -6.57 -12.28 11.96
C PRO A 118 -6.98 -10.90 11.44
N LEU A 119 -7.65 -10.81 10.29
CA LEU A 119 -8.09 -9.54 9.70
C LEU A 119 -9.23 -8.86 10.48
N LYS A 120 -9.76 -9.47 11.54
CA LYS A 120 -10.75 -8.81 12.41
C LYS A 120 -10.18 -7.57 13.10
N VAL A 121 -8.89 -7.56 13.46
CA VAL A 121 -8.28 -6.39 14.12
C VAL A 121 -8.19 -5.17 13.22
N LEU A 122 -8.22 -5.36 11.89
CA LEU A 122 -8.23 -4.24 10.96
C LEU A 122 -9.51 -3.40 11.05
N HIS A 123 -10.58 -3.93 11.62
CA HIS A 123 -11.83 -3.17 11.75
C HIS A 123 -11.68 -1.92 12.61
N SER A 124 -10.97 -2.03 13.74
CA SER A 124 -10.73 -0.90 14.65
C SER A 124 -9.57 -0.03 14.18
N GLU A 125 -8.54 -0.63 13.58
CA GLU A 125 -7.34 0.10 13.15
C GLU A 125 -7.52 0.91 11.86
N LEU A 126 -8.48 0.51 11.00
CA LEU A 126 -8.72 1.12 9.68
C LEU A 126 -10.05 1.88 9.60
N GLU A 127 -10.63 2.28 10.72
CA GLU A 127 -11.78 3.20 10.66
C GLU A 127 -11.33 4.54 10.09
N VAL A 128 -12.00 5.02 9.03
CA VAL A 128 -11.56 6.20 8.26
C VAL A 128 -11.41 7.44 9.15
N GLU A 129 -12.26 7.60 10.16
CA GLU A 129 -12.24 8.75 11.08
C GLU A 129 -11.07 8.71 12.07
N THR A 130 -10.52 7.52 12.35
CA THR A 130 -9.49 7.33 13.39
C THR A 130 -8.18 6.77 12.83
N CYS A 131 -8.10 6.48 11.53
CA CYS A 131 -6.92 5.91 10.91
C CYS A 131 -5.74 6.89 10.98
N ARG A 132 -4.68 6.49 11.67
CA ARG A 132 -3.50 7.33 11.94
C ARG A 132 -2.37 7.12 10.93
N HIS A 133 -2.39 5.98 10.23
CA HIS A 133 -1.32 5.50 9.36
C HIS A 133 -1.78 5.48 7.90
N GLY A 134 -0.83 5.46 6.97
CA GLY A 134 -1.14 4.95 5.64
C GLY A 134 -1.34 3.43 5.71
N PHE A 135 -2.33 2.89 5.00
CA PHE A 135 -2.53 1.45 4.91
C PHE A 135 -2.70 1.02 3.45
N VAL A 136 -1.88 0.07 3.03
CA VAL A 136 -1.95 -0.53 1.69
C VAL A 136 -1.96 -2.05 1.83
N GLY A 137 -3.09 -2.68 1.48
CA GLY A 137 -3.21 -4.12 1.34
C GLY A 137 -2.95 -4.55 -0.09
N LEU A 138 -2.10 -5.56 -0.31
CA LEU A 138 -1.86 -6.15 -1.63
C LEU A 138 -2.40 -7.58 -1.64
N SER A 139 -3.24 -7.90 -2.62
CA SER A 139 -3.81 -9.24 -2.76
C SER A 139 -3.82 -9.71 -4.21
N ASN A 140 -3.70 -11.01 -4.39
CA ASN A 140 -3.96 -11.65 -5.68
C ASN A 140 -5.43 -12.06 -5.86
N TRP A 141 -6.19 -12.13 -4.76
CA TRP A 141 -7.60 -12.51 -4.77
C TRP A 141 -8.47 -11.46 -4.07
N ARG A 142 -9.75 -11.41 -4.45
CA ARG A 142 -10.71 -10.56 -3.76
C ARG A 142 -10.87 -11.02 -2.32
N LEU A 143 -10.82 -10.07 -1.40
CA LEU A 143 -11.19 -10.28 -0.01
C LEU A 143 -12.71 -10.29 0.15
N ASP A 144 -13.18 -10.71 1.31
CA ASP A 144 -14.59 -10.65 1.67
C ASP A 144 -15.09 -9.19 1.76
N ALA A 145 -16.38 -9.01 1.47
CA ALA A 145 -17.01 -7.68 1.41
C ALA A 145 -16.98 -6.92 2.75
N SER A 146 -16.99 -7.62 3.88
CA SER A 146 -16.97 -7.00 5.21
C SER A 146 -15.64 -6.30 5.52
N LYS A 147 -14.54 -6.76 4.90
CA LYS A 147 -13.21 -6.16 4.99
C LYS A 147 -13.01 -5.03 3.99
N MET A 148 -13.63 -5.14 2.81
CA MET A 148 -13.51 -4.14 1.75
C MET A 148 -14.30 -2.86 2.05
N ASN A 149 -15.38 -2.90 2.82
CA ASN A 149 -16.19 -1.69 3.10
C ASN A 149 -15.44 -0.56 3.84
N ARG A 150 -14.28 -0.84 4.44
CA ARG A 150 -13.45 0.15 5.16
C ARG A 150 -12.24 0.63 4.37
N ALA A 151 -12.05 0.10 3.16
CA ALA A 151 -10.92 0.43 2.32
C ALA A 151 -11.39 0.78 0.91
N LEU A 152 -10.68 1.69 0.25
CA LEU A 152 -10.81 1.84 -1.19
C LEU A 152 -10.29 0.56 -1.86
N TYR A 153 -11.16 -0.13 -2.57
CA TYR A 153 -10.78 -1.30 -3.36
C TYR A 153 -10.35 -0.86 -4.76
N LEU A 154 -9.10 -1.11 -5.11
CA LEU A 154 -8.55 -0.85 -6.44
C LEU A 154 -8.29 -2.17 -7.16
N ALA A 155 -9.09 -2.44 -8.19
CA ALA A 155 -8.83 -3.56 -9.10
C ALA A 155 -7.66 -3.21 -10.03
N CYS A 156 -6.65 -4.06 -10.05
CA CYS A 156 -5.52 -3.99 -10.97
C CYS A 156 -5.77 -5.02 -12.09
N PRO A 157 -6.33 -4.61 -13.25
CA PRO A 157 -6.61 -5.52 -14.35
C PRO A 157 -5.33 -6.10 -14.96
N ASP A 158 -5.49 -7.15 -15.76
CA ASP A 158 -4.41 -7.67 -16.59
C ASP A 158 -3.99 -6.58 -17.61
N PRO A 159 -2.68 -6.41 -17.87
CA PRO A 159 -2.19 -5.45 -18.85
C PRO A 159 -2.72 -5.80 -20.24
N ASP A 160 -3.15 -4.78 -21.00
CA ASP A 160 -3.53 -4.98 -22.39
C ASP A 160 -2.31 -5.12 -23.31
N VAL A 161 -2.53 -5.45 -24.59
CA VAL A 161 -1.43 -5.63 -25.56
C VAL A 161 -0.56 -4.37 -25.69
N THR A 162 -1.17 -3.19 -25.57
CA THR A 162 -0.46 -1.90 -25.63
C THR A 162 0.43 -1.73 -24.41
N ASP A 163 -0.09 -2.02 -23.22
CA ASP A 163 0.66 -2.00 -21.97
C ASP A 163 1.83 -2.99 -22.00
N LEU A 164 1.63 -4.18 -22.56
CA LEU A 164 2.68 -5.19 -22.74
C LEU A 164 3.77 -4.71 -23.70
N GLN A 165 3.40 -4.12 -24.85
CA GLN A 165 4.35 -3.57 -25.81
C GLN A 165 5.16 -2.41 -25.23
N LEU A 166 4.51 -1.49 -24.50
CA LEU A 166 5.18 -0.39 -23.82
C LEU A 166 6.13 -0.90 -22.74
N THR A 167 5.74 -1.97 -22.05
CA THR A 167 6.58 -2.64 -21.06
C THR A 167 7.81 -3.27 -21.69
N ALA A 168 7.65 -4.03 -22.77
CA ALA A 168 8.76 -4.65 -23.48
C ALA A 168 9.76 -3.61 -24.00
N LYS A 169 9.29 -2.51 -24.60
CA LYS A 169 10.15 -1.42 -25.10
C LYS A 169 10.95 -0.69 -24.02
N THR A 170 10.51 -0.76 -22.77
CA THR A 170 11.18 -0.06 -21.66
C THR A 170 12.24 -0.95 -20.97
N ILE A 171 12.12 -2.27 -21.13
CA ILE A 171 13.04 -3.26 -20.54
C ILE A 171 14.20 -3.57 -21.50
N LEU A 172 13.98 -3.47 -22.81
CA LEU A 172 15.00 -3.56 -23.87
C LEU A 172 15.82 -2.27 -23.98
#